data_AF-A0A529HHW0-F1
#
_entry.id   AF-A0A529HHW0-F1
#
_cell.length_a   1.000
_cell.length_b   1.000
_cell.length_c   1.000
_cell.angle_alpha   90.00
_cell.angle_beta   90.00
_cell.angle_gamma   90.00
#
_symmetry.space_group_name_H-M   'P 1'
#
loop_
_entity.id
_entity.type
_entity.pdbx_description
1 polymer ?
#
loop_
_entity_poly.entity_id
_entity_poly.type
_entity_poly.pdbx_seq_one_letter_code
_entity_poly.pdbx_strand_id
1 'polypeptide(L)'
;MPTPPPTAFGIPEGHSLTDWVRRRITPHPAGTYESGLKLEHPLGNGRPRTYVVCTNPLHPPMAGAREWVAKQDGWAWQELATGHDAMILAPTEVALLLSAVG
;
A
#
# COMPACT_ATOMS: atom_id res chain seq x y z
N MET A 1 -1.46 -15.86 10.61
CA MET A 1 -2.85 -15.76 10.11
C MET A 1 -2.99 -16.59 8.83
N PRO A 2 -4.18 -17.09 8.45
CA PRO A 2 -4.34 -17.79 7.17
C PRO A 2 -3.94 -16.92 5.99
N THR A 3 -3.52 -17.54 4.89
CA THR A 3 -3.16 -16.85 3.65
C THR A 3 -4.41 -16.21 3.03
N PRO A 4 -4.46 -14.88 2.86
CA PRO A 4 -5.59 -14.24 2.18
C PRO A 4 -5.54 -14.48 0.66
N PRO A 5 -6.69 -14.40 -0.04
CA PRO A 5 -6.73 -14.50 -1.50
C PRO A 5 -6.08 -13.27 -2.16
N PRO A 6 -5.60 -13.35 -3.42
CA PRO A 6 -5.08 -12.19 -4.15
C PRO A 6 -6.03 -10.99 -4.22
N THR A 7 -7.34 -11.24 -4.20
CA THR A 7 -8.38 -10.19 -4.19
C THR A 7 -8.30 -9.30 -2.95
N ALA A 8 -7.77 -9.80 -1.83
CA ALA A 8 -7.53 -8.98 -0.64
C ALA A 8 -6.51 -7.87 -0.93
N PHE A 9 -5.60 -8.06 -1.89
CA PHE A 9 -4.57 -7.10 -2.29
C PHE A 9 -4.91 -6.37 -3.60
N GLY A 10 -6.21 -6.30 -3.95
CA GLY A 10 -6.68 -5.51 -5.08
C GLY A 10 -6.43 -6.13 -6.46
N ILE A 11 -5.98 -7.39 -6.54
CA ILE A 11 -5.86 -8.14 -7.79
C ILE A 11 -7.22 -8.77 -8.11
N PRO A 12 -7.91 -8.38 -9.19
CA PRO A 12 -9.25 -8.90 -9.50
C PRO A 12 -9.26 -10.40 -9.74
N GLU A 13 -10.39 -11.05 -9.46
CA GLU A 13 -10.62 -12.43 -9.86
C GLU A 13 -10.53 -12.56 -11.39
N GLY A 14 -9.89 -13.62 -11.89
CA GLY A 14 -9.66 -13.81 -13.33
C GLY A 14 -8.57 -12.93 -13.94
N HIS A 15 -7.92 -12.03 -13.17
CA HIS A 15 -6.77 -11.28 -13.66
C HIS A 15 -5.63 -12.24 -14.07
N SER A 16 -4.90 -11.93 -15.14
CA SER A 16 -3.86 -12.79 -15.71
C SER A 16 -2.71 -13.11 -14.74
N LEU A 17 -2.52 -12.25 -13.72
CA LEU A 17 -1.51 -12.43 -12.68
C LEU A 17 -1.99 -13.19 -11.44
N THR A 18 -3.29 -13.52 -11.34
CA THR A 18 -3.89 -14.08 -10.12
C THR A 18 -3.18 -15.35 -9.64
N ASP A 19 -2.91 -16.31 -10.54
CA ASP A 19 -2.24 -17.57 -10.15
C ASP A 19 -0.77 -17.37 -9.81
N TRP A 20 -0.11 -16.41 -10.48
CA TRP A 20 1.27 -16.05 -10.18
C TRP A 20 1.40 -15.44 -8.78
N VAL A 21 0.44 -14.60 -8.38
CA VAL A 21 0.40 -14.01 -7.04
C VAL A 21 0.01 -15.09 -6.03
N ARG A 22 -1.07 -15.83 -6.26
CA ARG A 22 -1.58 -16.86 -5.33
C ARG A 22 -0.51 -17.84 -4.88
N ARG A 23 0.36 -18.30 -5.78
CA ARG A 23 1.45 -19.23 -5.44
C ARG A 23 2.62 -18.61 -4.66
N ARG A 24 2.61 -17.30 -4.44
CA ARG A 24 3.65 -16.53 -3.75
C ARG A 24 3.19 -15.89 -2.44
N ILE A 25 1.89 -15.78 -2.21
CA ILE A 25 1.36 -15.27 -0.93
C ILE A 25 1.57 -16.36 0.14
N THR A 26 2.19 -15.98 1.25
CA THR A 26 2.38 -16.83 2.42
C THR A 26 1.61 -16.29 3.63
N PRO A 27 1.30 -17.12 4.63
CA PRO A 27 0.79 -16.65 5.92
C PRO A 27 1.64 -15.51 6.51
N HIS A 28 1.00 -14.42 6.93
CA HIS A 28 1.69 -13.37 7.68
C HIS A 28 1.69 -13.71 9.19
N PRO A 29 2.83 -13.58 9.90
CA PRO A 29 2.88 -13.73 11.35
C PRO A 29 1.94 -12.72 12.03
N ALA A 30 1.11 -13.15 12.99
CA ALA A 30 0.14 -12.24 13.63
C ALA A 30 0.83 -11.18 14.51
N GLY A 31 1.93 -11.55 15.18
CA GLY A 31 2.63 -10.67 16.11
C GLY A 31 3.21 -9.38 15.50
N THR A 32 3.36 -9.29 14.17
CA THR A 32 3.80 -8.06 13.50
C THR A 32 2.75 -6.94 13.53
N TYR A 33 1.46 -7.28 13.64
CA TYR A 33 0.38 -6.30 13.79
C TYR A 33 0.24 -5.81 15.23
N GLU A 34 0.67 -6.62 16.19
CA GLU A 34 0.53 -6.35 17.63
C GLU A 34 1.79 -5.74 18.24
N SER A 35 2.95 -5.91 17.58
CA SER A 35 4.21 -5.34 18.03
C SER A 35 4.18 -3.81 17.93
N GLY A 36 4.38 -3.14 19.07
CA GLY A 36 4.47 -1.68 19.11
C GLY A 36 5.74 -1.16 18.44
N LEU A 37 5.60 -0.09 17.64
CA LEU A 37 6.72 0.66 17.07
C LEU A 37 6.95 1.94 17.89
N LYS A 38 8.13 2.08 18.49
CA LYS A 38 8.54 3.31 19.16
C LYS A 38 9.32 4.21 18.19
N LEU A 39 8.80 5.40 17.92
CA LEU A 39 9.47 6.41 17.12
C LEU A 39 10.14 7.43 18.03
N GLU A 40 11.45 7.65 17.87
CA GLU A 40 12.22 8.67 18.61
C GLU A 40 12.22 10.04 17.89
N HIS A 41 11.70 10.08 16.66
CA HIS A 41 11.63 11.28 15.82
C HIS A 41 10.22 11.48 15.24
N PRO A 42 9.86 12.72 14.85
CA PRO A 42 8.63 12.97 14.10
C PRO A 42 8.57 12.16 12.80
N LEU A 43 7.35 11.91 12.32
CA LEU A 43 7.14 11.24 11.03
C LEU A 43 7.92 11.93 9.91
N GLY A 44 8.61 11.15 9.08
CA GLY A 44 9.48 11.65 8.02
C GLY A 44 10.88 12.05 8.47
N ASN A 45 11.14 12.20 9.78
CA ASN A 45 12.46 12.52 10.33
C ASN A 45 13.18 13.67 9.58
N GLY A 46 12.45 14.77 9.32
CA GLY A 46 12.95 15.94 8.60
C GLY A 46 13.04 15.80 7.07
N ARG A 47 12.56 14.68 6.50
CA ARG A 47 12.45 14.49 5.05
C ARG A 47 11.03 14.78 4.56
N PRO A 48 10.88 15.18 3.28
CA PRO A 48 9.58 15.22 2.64
C PRO A 48 8.85 13.87 2.75
N ARG A 49 7.52 13.94 2.85
CA ARG A 49 6.66 12.77 3.01
C ARG A 49 5.63 12.79 1.90
N THR A 50 5.44 11.65 1.26
CA THR A 50 4.45 11.48 0.20
C THR A 50 3.55 10.30 0.52
N TYR A 51 2.24 10.51 0.46
CA TYR A 51 1.24 9.45 0.55
C TYR A 51 0.71 9.15 -0.85
N VAL A 52 0.82 7.89 -1.27
CA VAL A 52 0.32 7.43 -2.57
C VAL A 52 -0.91 6.56 -2.34
N VAL A 53 -2.07 7.01 -2.82
CA VAL A 53 -3.32 6.24 -2.74
C VAL A 53 -3.58 5.49 -4.05
N CYS A 54 -3.84 4.18 -3.94
CA CYS A 54 -4.35 3.37 -5.04
C CYS A 54 -5.88 3.48 -5.05
N THR A 55 -6.47 3.99 -6.13
CA THR A 55 -7.87 4.44 -6.16
C THR A 55 -8.83 3.48 -6.84
N ASN A 56 -8.35 2.41 -7.49
CA ASN A 56 -9.19 1.54 -8.32
C ASN A 56 -8.94 0.03 -8.10
N PRO A 57 -9.59 -0.60 -7.10
CA PRO A 57 -10.42 0.03 -6.08
C PRO A 57 -9.57 0.55 -4.91
N LEU A 58 -10.16 1.45 -4.11
CA LEU A 58 -9.62 1.78 -2.79
C LEU A 58 -9.53 0.53 -1.92
N HIS A 59 -8.40 0.37 -1.22
CA HIS A 59 -8.17 -0.77 -0.33
C HIS A 59 -8.78 -0.52 1.06
N PRO A 60 -9.90 -1.19 1.43
CA PRO A 60 -10.65 -0.85 2.65
C PRO A 60 -9.85 -0.96 3.95
N PRO A 61 -8.96 -1.96 4.15
CA PRO A 61 -8.13 -2.04 5.36
C PRO A 61 -7.26 -0.80 5.62
N MET A 62 -6.92 -0.02 4.59
CA MET A 62 -6.11 1.20 4.73
C MET A 62 -6.93 2.49 4.89
N ALA A 63 -8.27 2.41 4.98
CA ALA A 63 -9.13 3.59 5.12
C ALA A 63 -8.75 4.46 6.32
N GLY A 64 -8.56 3.85 7.51
CA GLY A 64 -8.20 4.58 8.72
C GLY A 64 -6.84 5.28 8.61
N ALA A 65 -5.83 4.63 8.05
CA ALA A 65 -4.52 5.23 7.81
C ALA A 65 -4.61 6.39 6.81
N ARG A 66 -5.36 6.20 5.72
CA ARG A 66 -5.60 7.22 4.69
C ARG A 66 -6.26 8.47 5.26
N GLU A 67 -7.33 8.30 6.04
CA GLU A 67 -8.04 9.40 6.71
C GLU A 67 -7.16 10.11 7.74
N TRP A 68 -6.34 9.34 8.48
CA TRP A 68 -5.42 9.90 9.47
C TRP A 68 -4.31 10.72 8.82
N VAL A 69 -3.75 10.26 7.68
CA VAL A 69 -2.75 11.04 6.91
C VAL A 69 -3.38 12.29 6.30
N ALA A 70 -4.58 12.19 5.73
CA ALA A 70 -5.26 13.33 5.10
C ALA A 70 -5.59 14.49 6.07
N LYS A 71 -5.61 14.23 7.38
CA LYS A 71 -5.80 15.23 8.43
C LYS A 71 -4.50 15.89 8.91
N GLN A 72 -3.34 15.49 8.38
CA GLN A 72 -2.03 15.98 8.79
C GLN A 72 -1.41 16.87 7.72
N ASP A 73 -0.80 17.97 8.18
CA ASP A 73 -0.02 18.83 7.30
C ASP A 73 1.33 18.21 6.91
N GLY A 74 1.86 18.68 5.78
CA GLY A 74 3.21 18.34 5.30
C GLY A 74 3.35 16.96 4.67
N TRP A 75 2.25 16.37 4.19
CA TRP A 75 2.25 15.23 3.27
C TRP A 75 1.94 15.73 1.86
N ALA A 76 2.77 15.36 0.89
CA ALA A 76 2.38 15.41 -0.51
C ALA A 76 1.40 14.27 -0.80
N TRP A 77 0.35 14.54 -1.57
CA TRP A 77 -0.65 13.55 -1.95
C TRP A 77 -0.47 13.15 -3.40
N GLN A 78 -0.42 11.86 -3.68
CA GLN A 78 -0.36 11.30 -5.03
C GLN A 78 -1.41 10.20 -5.18
N GLU A 79 -1.95 10.06 -6.37
CA GLU A 79 -2.94 9.03 -6.68
C GLU A 79 -2.45 8.13 -7.81
N LEU A 80 -2.82 6.86 -7.73
CA LEU A 80 -2.57 5.90 -8.79
C LEU A 80 -3.85 5.08 -9.04
N ALA A 81 -4.31 5.08 -10.29
CA ALA A 81 -5.58 4.43 -10.68
C ALA A 81 -5.43 2.90 -10.83
N THR A 82 -5.07 2.22 -9.74
CA THR A 82 -4.82 0.77 -9.68
C THR A 82 -5.27 0.19 -8.34
N GLY A 83 -5.16 -1.14 -8.20
CA GLY A 83 -5.41 -1.87 -6.95
C GLY A 83 -4.23 -1.81 -5.97
N HIS A 84 -4.40 -2.37 -4.77
CA HIS A 84 -3.44 -2.21 -3.67
C HIS A 84 -2.01 -2.68 -4.01
N ASP A 85 -1.86 -3.85 -4.63
CA ASP A 85 -0.57 -4.34 -5.12
C ASP A 85 -0.17 -3.65 -6.44
N ALA A 86 -0.08 -2.31 -6.40
CA ALA A 86 0.24 -1.45 -7.53
C ALA A 86 1.59 -1.81 -8.18
N MET A 87 2.57 -2.26 -7.40
CA MET A 87 3.86 -2.70 -7.92
C MET A 87 3.78 -3.98 -8.76
N ILE A 88 2.68 -4.74 -8.65
CA ILE A 88 2.40 -5.92 -9.48
C ILE A 88 1.51 -5.53 -10.67
N LEU A 89 0.49 -4.69 -10.43
CA LEU A 89 -0.52 -4.34 -11.43
C LEU A 89 -0.08 -3.22 -12.40
N ALA A 90 0.75 -2.29 -11.92
CA ALA A 90 1.17 -1.08 -12.64
C ALA A 90 2.65 -0.72 -12.32
N PRO A 91 3.61 -1.65 -12.53
CA PRO A 91 5.00 -1.47 -12.11
C PRO A 91 5.68 -0.25 -12.75
N THR A 92 5.36 0.06 -14.02
CA THR A 92 5.94 1.19 -14.74
C THR A 92 5.48 2.51 -14.14
N GLU A 93 4.18 2.64 -13.86
CA GLU A 93 3.57 3.83 -13.30
C GLU A 93 4.06 4.07 -11.86
N VAL A 94 4.21 3.00 -11.07
CA VAL A 94 4.84 3.08 -9.75
C VAL A 94 6.28 3.59 -9.86
N ALA A 95 7.09 3.05 -10.77
CA ALA A 95 8.47 3.48 -10.93
C ALA A 95 8.58 4.96 -11.36
N LEU A 96 7.72 5.39 -12.28
CA LEU A 96 7.66 6.79 -12.72
C LEU A 96 7.25 7.72 -11.58
N LEU A 97 6.20 7.37 -10.83
CA LEU A 97 5.75 8.13 -9.67
C LEU A 97 6.88 8.23 -8.64
N LEU A 98 7.50 7.10 -8.28
CA LEU A 98 8.58 7.07 -7.30
C LEU A 98 9.81 7.88 -7.73
N SER A 99 10.09 7.97 -9.03
CA SER A 99 11.19 8.79 -9.55
C SER A 99 10.90 10.30 -9.52
N ALA A 100 9.62 10.67 -9.41
CA ALA A 100 9.17 12.06 -9.38
C ALA A 100 8.89 12.59 -7.96
N VAL A 101 8.82 11.72 -6.96
CA VAL A 101 8.61 12.11 -5.56
C VAL A 101 9.95 12.28 -4.85
N GLY A 102 10.13 13.43 -4.20
CA GLY A 102 11.36 13.82 -3.52
C GLY A 102 11.20 15.17 -2.87
#